data_AF-A0A318KN99-F1
#
_entry.id   AF-A0A318KN99-F1
#
_cell.length_a   1.000
_cell.length_b   1.000
_cell.length_c   1.000
_cell.angle_alpha   90.00
_cell.angle_beta   90.00
_cell.angle_gamma   90.00
#
_symmetry.space_group_name_H-M   'P 1'
#
loop_
_entity.id
_entity.type
_entity.pdbx_description
1 polymer ?
#
loop_
_entity_poly.entity_id
_entity_poly.type
_entity_poly.pdbx_seq_one_letter_code
_entity_poly.pdbx_strand_id
1 'polypeptide(L)'
;MLTKPMHGWSDFQLAGTSVYGLSYLDDIAIEWVTQAIHGLETMLPFCVKGFLEPNRFLCTVSYWNCHIICEDDERYPLNKKDVINELSHTNMLQFCQALYDDISQNLDEWAAFVDYDNEDMVKKKAMLAEKLMILKRLISEREEWFGNNRCFL
;
A
#
# COMPACT_ATOMS: atom_id res chain seq x y z
N MET A 1 5.14 5.15 -0.36
CA MET A 1 4.41 6.10 -1.20
C MET A 1 4.73 5.79 -2.65
N LEU A 2 3.75 5.94 -3.54
CA LEU A 2 3.70 5.36 -4.87
C LEU A 2 3.85 6.41 -5.96
N THR A 3 4.69 6.14 -6.96
CA THR A 3 4.72 6.98 -8.16
C THR A 3 3.53 6.70 -9.06
N LYS A 4 3.21 7.67 -9.92
CA LYS A 4 2.20 7.50 -10.97
C LYS A 4 2.51 6.22 -11.78
N PRO A 5 1.53 5.32 -11.97
CA PRO A 5 1.77 4.12 -12.76
C PRO A 5 2.18 4.43 -14.20
N MET A 6 3.17 3.70 -14.69
CA MET A 6 3.67 3.79 -16.06
C MET A 6 4.05 2.41 -16.57
N HIS A 7 3.51 2.03 -17.74
CA HIS A 7 3.84 0.77 -18.42
C HIS A 7 3.72 -0.50 -17.54
N GLY A 8 2.74 -0.54 -16.63
CA GLY A 8 2.53 -1.66 -15.71
C GLY A 8 3.46 -1.67 -14.50
N TRP A 9 4.11 -0.55 -14.19
CA TRP A 9 5.00 -0.39 -13.04
C TRP A 9 4.65 0.86 -12.22
N SER A 10 4.89 0.80 -10.91
CA SER A 10 4.87 1.94 -9.99
C SER A 10 5.92 1.75 -8.92
N ASP A 11 6.72 2.78 -8.64
CA ASP A 11 7.73 2.74 -7.59
C ASP A 11 7.12 3.04 -6.23
N PHE A 12 7.44 2.21 -5.24
CA PHE A 12 7.11 2.43 -3.84
C PHE A 12 8.35 2.81 -3.03
N GLN A 13 8.24 3.84 -2.19
CA GLN A 13 9.27 4.18 -1.21
C GLN A 13 8.67 4.81 0.06
N LEU A 14 9.20 4.47 1.24
CA LEU A 14 8.97 5.20 2.48
C LEU A 14 10.24 5.96 2.91
N ALA A 15 10.09 6.88 3.84
CA ALA A 15 11.22 7.64 4.36
C ALA A 15 12.28 6.71 4.98
N GLY A 16 13.50 6.78 4.46
CA GLY A 16 14.62 5.96 4.94
C GLY A 16 14.69 4.54 4.38
N THR A 17 13.84 4.19 3.40
CA THR A 17 13.82 2.86 2.76
C THR A 17 14.35 2.93 1.32
N SER A 18 14.65 1.76 0.78
CA SER A 18 14.92 1.57 -0.65
C SER A 18 13.68 1.88 -1.50
N VAL A 19 13.89 1.96 -2.82
CA VAL A 19 12.82 2.09 -3.81
C VAL A 19 12.49 0.70 -4.35
N TYR A 20 11.19 0.39 -4.44
CA TYR A 20 10.66 -0.90 -4.83
C TYR A 20 9.72 -0.75 -6.03
N GLY A 21 10.13 -1.19 -7.22
CA GLY A 21 9.30 -1.15 -8.42
C GLY A 21 8.26 -2.26 -8.42
N LEU A 22 7.00 -1.92 -8.17
CA LEU A 22 5.87 -2.84 -8.10
C LEU A 22 5.24 -3.02 -9.49
N SER A 23 5.02 -4.27 -9.88
CA SER A 23 4.44 -4.67 -11.16
C SER A 23 2.91 -4.76 -11.13
N TYR A 24 2.32 -4.76 -12.31
CA TYR A 24 0.89 -4.97 -12.58
C TYR A 24 0.36 -6.37 -12.22
N LEU A 25 1.22 -7.28 -11.75
CA LEU A 25 0.82 -8.63 -11.34
C LEU A 25 -0.10 -8.64 -10.12
N ASP A 26 -0.28 -7.49 -9.46
CA ASP A 26 -1.20 -7.31 -8.34
C ASP A 26 -1.99 -6.01 -8.51
N ASP A 27 -3.25 -6.01 -8.05
CA ASP A 27 -4.08 -4.81 -8.05
C ASP A 27 -3.75 -3.94 -6.83
N ILE A 28 -2.59 -3.28 -6.90
CA ILE A 28 -2.03 -2.45 -5.83
C ILE A 28 -3.09 -1.47 -5.31
N ALA A 29 -3.77 -0.75 -6.22
CA ALA A 29 -4.69 0.30 -5.83
C ALA A 29 -5.88 -0.24 -5.02
N ILE A 30 -6.55 -1.29 -5.51
CA ILE A 30 -7.73 -1.84 -4.84
C ILE A 30 -7.35 -2.58 -3.57
N GLU A 31 -6.33 -3.44 -3.64
CA GLU A 31 -5.92 -4.27 -2.51
C GLU A 31 -5.37 -3.41 -1.37
N TRP A 32 -4.49 -2.46 -1.67
CA TRP A 32 -3.86 -1.64 -0.62
C TRP A 32 -4.85 -0.70 0.04
N VAL A 33 -5.75 -0.07 -0.74
CA VAL A 33 -6.80 0.78 -0.17
C VAL A 33 -7.75 -0.04 0.71
N THR A 34 -8.06 -1.27 0.30
CA THR A 34 -8.91 -2.17 1.10
C THR A 34 -8.24 -2.53 2.44
N GLN A 35 -6.95 -2.86 2.43
CA GLN A 35 -6.19 -3.14 3.66
C GLN A 35 -6.08 -1.90 4.56
N ALA A 36 -5.85 -0.72 3.97
CA ALA A 36 -5.78 0.54 4.70
C ALA A 36 -7.11 0.90 5.38
N ILE A 37 -8.25 0.71 4.68
CA ILE A 37 -9.59 0.87 5.25
C ILE A 37 -9.76 -0.07 6.44
N HIS A 38 -9.47 -1.36 6.25
CA HIS A 38 -9.58 -2.35 7.33
C HIS A 38 -8.72 -1.97 8.55
N GLY A 39 -7.50 -1.51 8.32
CA GLY A 39 -6.58 -1.05 9.36
C GLY A 39 -7.14 0.11 10.17
N LEU A 40 -7.70 1.13 9.51
CA LEU A 40 -8.27 2.29 10.21
C LEU A 40 -9.63 2.00 10.86
N GLU A 41 -10.42 1.08 10.31
CA GLU A 41 -11.69 0.65 10.92
C GLU A 41 -11.44 -0.11 12.23
N THR A 42 -10.49 -1.06 12.19
CA THR A 42 -10.20 -1.96 13.31
C THR A 42 -9.12 -1.45 14.25
N MET A 43 -8.34 -0.45 13.83
CA MET A 43 -7.12 0.02 14.50
C MET A 43 -6.07 -1.09 14.70
N LEU A 44 -6.10 -2.14 13.87
CA LEU A 44 -5.11 -3.21 13.85
C LEU A 44 -4.05 -2.95 12.76
N PRO A 45 -2.81 -3.43 12.94
CA PRO A 45 -1.84 -3.46 11.87
C PRO A 45 -2.37 -4.21 10.65
N PHE A 46 -2.02 -3.75 9.45
CA PHE A 46 -2.37 -4.40 8.19
C PHE A 46 -1.12 -4.61 7.35
N CYS A 47 -1.21 -5.48 6.34
CA CYS A 47 -0.11 -5.77 5.42
C CYS A 47 -0.55 -5.46 4.00
N VAL A 48 0.31 -4.75 3.26
CA VAL A 48 0.18 -4.61 1.82
C VAL A 48 1.28 -5.43 1.14
N LYS A 49 0.99 -5.96 -0.04
CA LYS A 49 1.93 -6.78 -0.81
C LYS A 49 2.02 -6.31 -2.26
N GLY A 50 3.07 -6.73 -2.96
CA GLY A 50 3.17 -6.59 -4.40
C GLY A 50 4.31 -7.44 -4.96
N PHE A 51 4.47 -7.43 -6.27
CA PHE A 51 5.50 -8.21 -6.96
C PHE A 51 6.51 -7.28 -7.62
N LEU A 52 7.79 -7.58 -7.45
CA LEU A 52 8.94 -6.86 -8.02
C LEU A 52 9.55 -7.58 -9.21
N GLU A 53 9.20 -8.86 -9.42
CA GLU A 53 9.70 -9.76 -10.47
C GLU A 53 11.25 -9.86 -10.51
N PRO A 54 11.87 -10.88 -9.87
CA PRO A 54 11.28 -12.13 -9.37
C PRO A 54 10.85 -12.08 -7.89
N ASN A 55 11.13 -10.99 -7.19
CA ASN A 55 10.88 -10.91 -5.75
C ASN A 55 9.42 -10.55 -5.45
N ARG A 56 8.96 -10.90 -4.25
CA ARG A 56 7.77 -10.31 -3.64
C ARG A 56 8.14 -9.25 -2.61
N PHE A 57 7.25 -8.28 -2.48
CA PHE A 57 7.31 -7.20 -1.53
C PHE A 57 6.17 -7.36 -0.51
N LEU A 58 6.49 -7.19 0.77
CA LEU A 58 5.53 -7.14 1.87
C LEU A 58 5.82 -5.90 2.71
N CYS A 59 4.79 -5.13 3.05
CA CYS A 59 4.91 -4.01 3.98
C CYS A 59 3.85 -4.12 5.06
N THR A 60 4.27 -4.44 6.28
CA THR A 60 3.42 -4.41 7.46
C THR A 60 3.35 -2.98 7.99
N VAL A 61 2.17 -2.40 7.91
CA VAL A 61 1.85 -1.06 8.40
C VAL A 61 1.33 -1.20 9.83
N SER A 62 2.18 -0.86 10.79
CA SER A 62 1.83 -0.80 12.20
C SER A 62 1.50 0.63 12.60
N TYR A 63 1.10 0.80 13.86
CA TYR A 63 0.61 2.08 14.37
C TYR A 63 1.65 3.19 14.19
N TRP A 64 2.90 2.97 14.60
CA TRP A 64 3.96 3.98 14.55
C TRP A 64 5.04 3.73 13.50
N ASN A 65 5.07 2.54 12.90
CA ASN A 65 6.16 2.13 12.02
C ASN A 65 5.63 1.26 10.88
N CYS A 66 6.35 1.27 9.77
CA CYS A 66 6.18 0.32 8.68
C CYS A 66 7.41 -0.59 8.61
N HIS A 67 7.17 -1.89 8.43
CA HIS A 67 8.21 -2.90 8.27
C HIS A 67 8.11 -3.51 6.88
N ILE A 68 9.19 -3.40 6.12
CA ILE A 68 9.26 -3.93 4.76
C ILE A 68 10.08 -5.21 4.77
N ILE A 69 9.55 -6.23 4.10
CA ILE A 69 10.24 -7.48 3.78
C ILE A 69 10.22 -7.62 2.26
N CYS A 70 11.39 -7.81 1.67
CA CYS A 70 11.52 -8.16 0.26
C CYS A 70 12.31 -9.46 0.16
N GLU A 71 11.74 -10.43 -0.53
CA GLU A 71 12.25 -11.78 -0.62
C GLU A 71 11.86 -12.42 -1.95
N ASP A 72 12.52 -13.52 -2.30
CA ASP A 72 12.20 -14.32 -3.47
C ASP A 72 10.75 -14.86 -3.38
N ASP A 73 9.99 -14.81 -4.48
CA ASP A 73 8.61 -15.30 -4.53
C ASP A 73 8.50 -16.81 -4.82
N GLU A 74 9.63 -17.48 -5.03
CA GLU A 74 9.67 -18.91 -5.32
C GLU A 74 9.35 -19.82 -4.11
N ARG A 75 9.11 -21.10 -4.40
CA ARG A 75 8.65 -22.09 -3.40
C ARG A 75 9.76 -22.75 -2.58
N TYR A 76 11.03 -22.44 -2.85
CA TYR A 76 12.15 -23.05 -2.14
C TYR A 76 12.41 -22.36 -0.79
N PRO A 77 13.08 -23.05 0.16
CA PRO A 77 13.50 -22.41 1.40
C PRO A 77 14.36 -21.18 1.14
N LEU A 78 13.97 -20.06 1.73
CA LEU A 78 14.68 -18.80 1.59
C LEU A 78 16.05 -18.84 2.27
N ASN A 79 17.05 -18.29 1.61
CA ASN A 79 18.32 -17.98 2.23
C ASN A 79 18.19 -16.63 2.96
N LYS A 80 18.45 -16.64 4.27
CA LYS A 80 18.32 -15.44 5.13
C LYS A 80 19.15 -14.24 4.65
N LYS A 81 20.23 -14.47 3.90
CA LYS A 81 21.07 -13.39 3.34
C LYS A 81 20.41 -12.65 2.19
N ASP A 82 19.41 -13.27 1.55
CA ASP A 82 18.72 -12.75 0.37
C ASP A 82 17.37 -12.11 0.74
N VAL A 83 17.02 -12.08 2.04
CA VAL A 83 15.84 -11.42 2.58
C VAL A 83 16.20 -10.02 3.07
N ILE A 84 15.63 -9.01 2.43
CA ILE A 84 15.77 -7.61 2.82
C ILE A 84 14.74 -7.29 3.89
N ASN A 85 15.18 -6.64 4.97
CA ASN A 85 14.32 -6.14 6.03
C ASN A 85 14.61 -4.64 6.23
N GLU A 86 13.60 -3.80 6.07
CA GLU A 86 13.73 -2.35 6.27
C GLU A 86 12.65 -1.84 7.22
N LEU A 87 12.97 -0.73 7.90
CA LEU A 87 12.10 -0.06 8.85
C LEU A 87 11.90 1.38 8.41
N SER A 88 10.65 1.82 8.41
CA SER A 88 10.30 3.24 8.33
C SER A 88 9.51 3.66 9.57
N HIS A 89 9.78 4.87 10.05
CA HIS A 89 8.97 5.51 11.10
C HIS A 89 7.72 6.21 10.55
N THR A 90 7.33 5.92 9.32
CA THR A 90 6.01 6.27 8.80
C THR A 90 4.94 5.56 9.65
N ASN A 91 4.09 6.35 10.30
CA ASN A 91 2.98 5.82 11.08
C ASN A 91 1.81 5.42 10.16
N MET A 92 0.86 4.64 10.69
CA MET A 92 -0.28 4.12 9.91
C MET A 92 -1.08 5.23 9.22
N LEU A 93 -1.34 6.34 9.91
CA LEU A 93 -2.12 7.44 9.35
C LEU A 93 -1.39 8.14 8.20
N GLN A 94 -0.09 8.37 8.36
CA GLN A 94 0.76 8.93 7.30
C GLN A 94 0.80 8.01 6.09
N PHE A 95 0.90 6.69 6.30
CA PHE A 95 0.85 5.72 5.22
C PHE A 95 -0.49 5.80 4.47
N CYS A 96 -1.61 5.80 5.20
CA CYS A 96 -2.95 5.88 4.62
C CYS A 96 -3.19 7.20 3.87
N GLN A 97 -2.72 8.32 4.41
CA GLN A 97 -2.80 9.62 3.77
C GLN A 97 -2.01 9.66 2.46
N ALA A 98 -0.75 9.20 2.49
CA ALA A 98 0.08 9.10 1.29
C ALA A 98 -0.57 8.21 0.22
N LEU A 99 -1.07 7.04 0.61
CA LEU A 99 -1.78 6.13 -0.29
C LEU A 99 -3.01 6.78 -0.93
N TYR A 100 -3.82 7.49 -0.13
CA TYR A 100 -4.98 8.22 -0.63
C TYR A 100 -4.56 9.29 -1.65
N ASP A 101 -3.54 10.08 -1.34
CA ASP A 101 -3.08 11.19 -2.20
C ASP A 101 -2.58 10.67 -3.55
N ASP A 102 -1.70 9.65 -3.55
CA ASP A 102 -1.13 9.09 -4.80
C ASP A 102 -2.18 8.51 -5.73
N ILE A 103 -3.12 7.74 -5.15
CA ILE A 103 -4.15 7.06 -5.93
C ILE A 103 -5.20 8.06 -6.41
N SER A 104 -5.62 8.98 -5.55
CA SER A 104 -6.62 9.98 -5.94
C SER A 104 -6.11 10.95 -7.01
N GLN A 105 -4.82 11.30 -6.98
CA GLN A 105 -4.20 12.16 -7.98
C GLN A 105 -4.07 11.50 -9.36
N ASN A 106 -3.93 10.17 -9.41
CA ASN A 106 -3.70 9.40 -10.64
C ASN A 106 -4.75 8.29 -10.81
N LEU A 107 -6.02 8.60 -10.51
CA LEU A 107 -7.09 7.60 -10.40
C LEU A 107 -7.31 6.81 -11.70
N ASP A 108 -7.19 7.48 -12.84
CA ASP A 108 -7.37 6.85 -14.15
C ASP A 108 -6.26 5.83 -14.45
N GLU A 109 -5.01 6.18 -14.14
CA GLU A 109 -3.86 5.28 -14.32
C GLU A 109 -3.88 4.12 -13.35
N TRP A 110 -4.31 4.35 -12.11
CA TRP A 110 -4.49 3.27 -11.13
C TRP A 110 -5.65 2.34 -11.46
N ALA A 111 -6.77 2.87 -11.98
CA ALA A 111 -7.85 2.03 -12.49
C ALA A 111 -7.37 1.16 -13.66
N ALA A 112 -6.46 1.67 -14.48
CA ALA A 112 -5.88 0.98 -15.64
C ALA A 112 -4.64 0.13 -15.32
N PHE A 113 -4.23 0.07 -14.05
CA PHE A 113 -2.95 -0.52 -13.67
C PHE A 113 -2.87 -2.01 -13.95
N VAL A 114 -3.97 -2.71 -13.72
CA VAL A 114 -4.11 -4.16 -13.98
C VAL A 114 -5.17 -4.36 -15.05
N ASP A 115 -4.75 -4.89 -16.18
CA ASP A 115 -5.58 -5.18 -17.37
C ASP A 115 -5.68 -6.70 -17.59
N TYR A 116 -6.18 -7.42 -16.59
CA TYR A 116 -6.60 -8.80 -16.78
C TYR A 116 -8.04 -8.80 -17.32
N ASP A 117 -8.19 -9.23 -18.57
CA ASP A 117 -9.44 -9.63 -19.22
C ASP A 117 -10.64 -8.67 -19.10
N ASN A 118 -10.73 -7.67 -19.99
CA ASN A 118 -11.99 -6.97 -20.32
C ASN A 118 -12.79 -6.50 -19.09
N GLU A 119 -12.15 -6.24 -17.95
CA GLU A 119 -12.84 -5.69 -16.79
C GLU A 119 -13.40 -4.32 -17.20
N ASP A 120 -14.63 -4.06 -16.78
CA ASP A 120 -15.27 -2.79 -17.02
C ASP A 120 -14.53 -1.71 -16.22
N MET A 121 -13.57 -1.08 -16.89
CA MET A 121 -12.74 0.00 -16.38
C MET A 121 -13.55 1.09 -15.68
N VAL A 122 -14.78 1.34 -16.14
CA VAL A 122 -15.69 2.29 -15.51
C VAL A 122 -16.13 1.80 -14.13
N LYS A 123 -16.46 0.51 -13.99
CA LYS A 123 -16.80 -0.09 -12.69
C LYS A 123 -15.60 -0.12 -11.75
N LYS A 124 -14.42 -0.49 -12.25
CA LYS A 124 -13.19 -0.52 -11.46
C LYS A 124 -12.84 0.86 -10.91
N LYS A 125 -12.86 1.88 -11.78
CA LYS A 125 -12.66 3.28 -11.38
C LYS A 125 -13.71 3.73 -10.35
N ALA A 126 -14.99 3.40 -10.55
CA ALA A 126 -16.06 3.77 -9.62
C ALA A 126 -15.86 3.12 -8.24
N MET A 127 -15.51 1.83 -8.21
CA MET A 127 -15.22 1.10 -6.97
C MET A 127 -14.00 1.68 -6.25
N LEU A 128 -12.93 1.98 -6.98
CA LEU A 128 -11.73 2.60 -6.40
C LEU A 128 -12.04 3.99 -5.83
N ALA A 129 -12.82 4.80 -6.54
CA ALA A 129 -13.27 6.10 -6.07
C ALA A 129 -14.12 6.00 -4.78
N GLU A 130 -15.02 5.03 -4.70
CA GLU A 130 -15.82 4.77 -3.49
C GLU A 130 -14.94 4.42 -2.30
N LYS A 131 -13.99 3.49 -2.48
CA LYS A 131 -13.04 3.11 -1.44
C LYS A 131 -12.18 4.30 -0.98
N LEU A 132 -11.72 5.15 -1.90
CA LEU A 132 -10.97 6.36 -1.54
C LEU A 132 -11.80 7.36 -0.71
N MET A 133 -13.11 7.48 -0.98
CA MET A 133 -13.99 8.30 -0.14
C MET A 133 -14.07 7.74 1.30
N ILE A 134 -14.19 6.42 1.44
CA ILE A 134 -14.20 5.75 2.74
C ILE A 134 -12.88 5.97 3.45
N LEU A 135 -11.75 5.74 2.76
CA LEU A 135 -10.41 5.91 3.32
C LEU A 135 -10.19 7.34 3.81
N LYS A 136 -10.55 8.35 3.01
CA LYS A 136 -10.42 9.75 3.38
C LYS A 136 -11.18 10.08 4.66
N ARG A 137 -12.43 9.62 4.76
CA ARG A 137 -13.26 9.81 5.96
C ARG A 137 -12.60 9.18 7.19
N LEU A 138 -12.13 7.94 7.07
CA LEU A 138 -11.49 7.23 8.17
C LEU A 138 -10.19 7.92 8.62
N ILE A 139 -9.39 8.43 7.68
CA ILE A 139 -8.19 9.20 8.02
C ILE A 139 -8.56 10.38 8.93
N SER A 140 -9.53 11.21 8.52
CA SER A 140 -9.97 12.35 9.34
C SER A 140 -10.55 11.93 10.70
N GLU A 141 -11.32 10.83 10.77
CA GLU A 141 -11.85 10.31 12.04
C GLU A 141 -10.76 9.78 12.99
N ARG A 142 -9.63 9.34 12.46
CA ARG A 142 -8.53 8.75 13.23
C ARG A 142 -7.39 9.72 13.54
N GLU A 143 -7.35 10.91 12.97
CA GLU A 143 -6.29 11.93 13.19
C GLU A 143 -5.93 12.12 14.67
N GLU A 144 -6.93 12.29 15.53
CA GLU A 144 -6.66 12.55 16.95
C GLU A 144 -5.96 11.39 17.67
N TRP A 145 -6.10 10.17 17.17
CA TRP A 145 -5.55 8.96 17.79
C TRP A 145 -4.03 8.86 17.58
N PHE A 146 -3.46 9.63 16.65
CA PHE A 146 -2.03 9.65 16.34
C PHE A 146 -1.30 10.86 16.95
N GLY A 147 -1.93 11.59 17.89
CA GLY A 147 -1.31 12.71 18.60
C GLY A 147 -0.23 12.27 19.59
N ASN A 148 0.75 13.15 19.87
CA ASN A 148 1.92 12.90 20.73
C ASN A 148 1.63 12.37 22.15
N ASN A 149 0.41 12.53 22.66
CA ASN A 149 0.00 12.09 24.01
C ASN A 149 -1.05 10.96 23.99
N ARG A 150 -1.30 10.33 22.83
CA ARG A 150 -2.24 9.22 22.71
C ARG A 150 -1.44 7.93 22.55
N CYS A 151 -1.15 7.29 23.67
CA CYS A 151 -0.62 5.94 23.68
C CYS A 151 -1.79 4.98 23.47
N PHE A 152 -1.74 4.18 22.40
CA PHE A 152 -2.41 2.90 22.41
C PHE A 152 -1.59 1.94 23.26
N LEU A 153 -1.96 1.85 24.54
CA LEU A 153 -1.90 0.71 25.44
C LEU A 153 -2.95 0.93 26.54
#